data_AF-A0A1C0Z5C2-F1
#
_entry.id   AF-A0A1C0Z5C2-F1
#
_cell.length_a   1.000
_cell.length_b   1.000
_cell.length_c   1.000
_cell.angle_alpha   90.00
_cell.angle_beta   90.00
_cell.angle_gamma   90.00
#
_symmetry.space_group_name_H-M   'P 1'
#
loop_
_entity.id
_entity.type
_entity.pdbx_description
1 polymer ?
#
loop_
_entity_poly.entity_id
_entity_poly.type
_entity_poly.pdbx_seq_one_letter_code
_entity_poly.pdbx_strand_id
1 'polypeptide(L)'
;MDELATVEIAIDVAAERIHVFDAYYVCEPQYDAVKKAYSFSDETTQMARVLFKKEIICSEIVNFNDWVKKVDWVFYCSKSLLLRCLGGEFLTYPKEIESEFLYKK
;
A
#
# COMPACT_ATOMS: atom_id res chain seq x y z
N MET A 1 -27.57 -0.80 -5.46
CA MET A 1 -27.13 -0.55 -4.08
C MET A 1 -25.63 -0.41 -4.18
N ASP A 2 -25.06 0.76 -3.93
CA ASP A 2 -23.61 0.95 -4.01
C ASP A 2 -22.98 0.10 -2.90
N GLU A 3 -22.26 -0.96 -3.28
CA GLU A 3 -21.51 -1.78 -2.33
C GLU A 3 -20.34 -0.96 -1.79
N LEU A 4 -20.42 -0.62 -0.50
CA LEU A 4 -19.29 -0.07 0.23
C LEU A 4 -18.32 -1.23 0.50
N ALA A 5 -17.27 -1.32 -0.31
CA ALA A 5 -16.16 -2.21 0.00
C ALA A 5 -15.31 -1.62 1.14
N THR A 6 -14.77 -2.50 1.97
CA THR A 6 -13.93 -2.13 3.11
C THR A 6 -12.51 -2.65 2.90
N VAL A 7 -11.53 -1.80 3.19
CA VAL A 7 -10.10 -2.13 3.17
C VAL A 7 -9.59 -2.06 4.60
N GLU A 8 -8.86 -3.09 5.02
CA GLU A 8 -8.20 -3.12 6.32
C GLU A 8 -6.76 -2.64 6.16
N ILE A 9 -6.32 -1.78 7.08
CA ILE A 9 -4.94 -1.29 7.10
C ILE A 9 -4.33 -1.46 8.48
N ALA A 10 -3.05 -1.82 8.52
CA ALA A 10 -2.23 -1.76 9.71
C ALA A 10 -1.05 -0.81 9.48
N ILE A 11 -0.72 -0.01 10.50
CA ILE A 11 0.31 1.02 10.38
C ILE A 11 1.40 0.71 11.41
N ASP A 12 2.61 0.47 10.93
CA ASP A 12 3.81 0.37 11.74
C ASP A 12 4.54 1.72 11.70
N VAL A 13 4.30 2.53 12.72
CA VAL A 13 4.85 3.89 12.82
C VAL A 13 6.38 3.87 12.94
N ALA A 14 6.96 2.86 13.61
CA ALA A 14 8.40 2.78 13.81
C ALA A 14 9.14 2.46 12.51
N ALA A 15 8.53 1.62 11.65
CA ALA A 15 9.07 1.26 10.35
C ALA A 15 8.63 2.18 9.21
N GLU A 16 7.86 3.24 9.50
CA GLU A 16 7.23 4.11 8.48
C GLU A 16 6.43 3.32 7.43
N ARG A 17 5.75 2.25 7.86
CA ARG A 17 5.16 1.24 6.98
C ARG A 17 3.65 1.17 7.10
N ILE A 18 2.98 1.05 5.95
CA ILE A 18 1.54 0.81 5.84
C ILE A 18 1.32 -0.55 5.18
N HIS A 19 0.62 -1.42 5.91
CA HIS A 19 0.13 -2.71 5.45
C HIS A 19 -1.31 -2.55 4.97
N VAL A 20 -1.58 -2.95 3.74
CA VAL A 20 -2.89 -2.85 3.09
C VAL A 20 -3.41 -4.26 2.84
N PHE A 21 -4.37 -4.67 3.66
CA PHE A 21 -5.08 -5.94 3.53
C PHE A 21 -6.46 -5.69 2.93
N ASP A 22 -6.62 -6.12 1.69
CA ASP A 22 -7.81 -5.86 0.91
C ASP A 22 -8.46 -7.17 0.49
N ALA A 23 -9.38 -7.66 1.33
CA ALA A 23 -10.05 -8.94 1.11
C ALA A 23 -10.94 -8.95 -0.15
N TYR A 24 -11.33 -7.77 -0.64
CA TYR A 24 -12.24 -7.61 -1.79
C TYR A 24 -11.56 -7.06 -3.04
N TYR A 25 -10.25 -6.81 -2.98
CA TYR A 25 -9.41 -6.38 -4.10
C TYR A 25 -9.87 -5.07 -4.75
N VAL A 26 -10.35 -4.14 -3.95
CA VAL A 26 -10.86 -2.84 -4.39
C VAL A 26 -9.76 -1.79 -4.55
N CYS A 27 -8.68 -1.86 -3.78
CA CYS A 27 -7.58 -0.90 -3.74
C CYS A 27 -6.22 -1.52 -4.10
N GLU A 28 -6.21 -2.62 -4.86
CA GLU A 28 -4.97 -3.23 -5.35
C GLU A 28 -4.19 -2.28 -6.27
N PRO A 29 -2.85 -2.32 -6.22
CA PRO A 29 -2.01 -1.69 -7.23
C PRO A 29 -2.29 -2.24 -8.62
N GLN A 30 -2.28 -1.38 -9.64
CA GLN A 30 -2.54 -1.75 -11.02
C GLN A 30 -1.23 -2.05 -11.78
N TYR A 31 -1.24 -3.12 -12.57
CA TYR A 31 -0.12 -3.47 -13.45
C TYR A 31 -0.24 -2.75 -14.79
N ASP A 32 0.74 -1.90 -15.12
CA ASP A 32 0.87 -1.29 -16.44
C ASP A 32 1.65 -2.24 -17.36
N ALA A 33 0.96 -2.85 -18.33
CA ALA A 33 1.55 -3.80 -19.26
C ALA A 33 2.56 -3.17 -20.24
N VAL A 34 2.45 -1.86 -20.50
CA VAL A 34 3.37 -1.14 -21.39
C VAL A 34 4.68 -0.87 -20.66
N LYS A 35 4.61 -0.39 -19.42
CA LYS A 35 5.79 -0.13 -18.57
C LYS A 35 6.33 -1.39 -17.89
N LYS A 36 5.56 -2.48 -17.90
CA LYS A 36 5.81 -3.74 -17.20
C LYS A 36 6.05 -3.55 -15.69
N ALA A 37 5.34 -2.61 -15.09
CA ALA A 37 5.51 -2.24 -13.69
C ALA A 37 4.16 -2.01 -13.01
N TYR A 38 4.12 -2.24 -11.70
CA TYR A 38 2.96 -1.83 -10.89
C TYR A 38 3.00 -0.35 -10.57
N SER A 39 1.82 0.22 -10.37
CA SER A 39 1.61 1.60 -9.91
C SER A 39 0.38 1.64 -9.00
N PHE A 40 0.20 2.74 -8.28
CA PHE A 40 -1.02 2.95 -7.51
C PHE A 40 -2.22 3.00 -8.47
N SER A 41 -3.30 2.29 -8.14
CA SER A 41 -4.59 2.49 -8.79
C SER A 41 -5.24 3.79 -8.32
N ASP A 42 -6.35 4.17 -8.95
CA ASP A 42 -7.11 5.35 -8.54
C ASP A 42 -7.67 5.16 -7.12
N GLU A 43 -8.11 3.96 -6.79
CA GLU A 43 -8.61 3.56 -5.48
C GLU A 43 -7.50 3.57 -4.42
N THR A 44 -6.32 2.99 -4.73
CA THR A 44 -5.16 3.10 -3.83
C THR A 44 -4.78 4.56 -3.59
N THR A 45 -4.81 5.38 -4.63
CA THR A 45 -4.46 6.81 -4.55
C THR A 45 -5.45 7.57 -3.68
N GLN A 46 -6.74 7.30 -3.80
CA GLN A 46 -7.77 7.92 -2.96
C GLN A 46 -7.62 7.51 -1.49
N MET A 47 -7.40 6.23 -1.21
CA MET A 47 -7.10 5.74 0.14
C MET A 47 -5.86 6.44 0.71
N ALA A 48 -4.76 6.47 -0.04
CA ALA A 48 -3.53 7.14 0.37
C ALA A 48 -3.74 8.62 0.71
N ARG A 49 -4.58 9.34 -0.05
CA ARG A 49 -4.93 10.74 0.25
C ARG A 49 -5.68 10.90 1.57
N VAL A 50 -6.58 9.96 1.90
CA VAL A 50 -7.28 9.97 3.19
C VAL A 50 -6.28 9.77 4.33
N LEU A 51 -5.34 8.84 4.18
CA LEU A 51 -4.31 8.57 5.18
C LEU A 51 -3.34 9.73 5.35
N PHE A 52 -2.91 10.33 4.25
CA PHE A 52 -2.07 11.52 4.25
C PHE A 52 -2.70 12.66 5.06
N LYS A 53 -4.00 12.94 4.82
CA LYS A 53 -4.74 13.97 5.58
C LYS A 53 -4.94 13.66 7.06
N LYS A 54 -4.82 12.40 7.47
CA LYS A 54 -4.93 11.99 8.87
C LYS A 54 -3.61 12.16 9.63
N GLU A 55 -2.51 12.46 8.94
CA GLU A 55 -1.19 12.74 9.53
C GLU A 55 -0.71 11.66 10.51
N ILE A 56 -1.02 10.38 10.24
CA ILE A 56 -0.74 9.26 11.15
C ILE A 56 0.75 8.86 11.13
N ILE A 57 1.42 9.07 9.99
CA ILE A 57 2.80 8.62 9.74
C ILE A 57 3.50 9.60 8.80
N CYS A 58 4.81 9.79 8.97
CA CYS A 58 5.62 10.77 8.22
C CYS A 58 4.95 12.16 8.14
N SER A 59 4.39 12.63 9.26
CA SER A 59 3.58 13.86 9.34
C SER A 59 4.37 15.13 9.03
N GLU A 60 5.69 15.07 9.06
CA GLU A 60 6.59 16.15 8.66
C GLU A 60 6.58 16.42 7.15
N ILE A 61 6.09 15.48 6.33
CA ILE A 61 6.05 15.62 4.88
C ILE A 61 4.74 16.29 4.45
N VAL A 62 4.84 17.49 3.91
CA VAL A 62 3.68 18.32 3.52
C VAL A 62 3.20 18.03 2.08
N ASN A 63 4.04 17.39 1.25
CA ASN A 63 3.69 17.04 -0.12
C ASN A 63 3.23 15.57 -0.21
N PHE A 64 2.02 15.38 -0.74
CA PHE A 64 1.43 14.04 -0.90
C PHE A 64 2.31 13.07 -1.71
N ASN A 65 2.89 13.52 -2.82
CA ASN A 65 3.68 12.64 -3.69
C ASN A 65 4.99 12.22 -3.02
N ASP A 66 5.62 13.13 -2.27
CA ASP A 66 6.83 12.82 -1.51
C ASP A 66 6.51 11.89 -0.33
N TRP A 67 5.36 12.10 0.32
CA TRP A 67 4.88 11.22 1.38
C TRP A 67 4.63 9.80 0.88
N VAL A 68 3.94 9.65 -0.26
CA VAL A 68 3.71 8.33 -0.89
C VAL A 68 5.03 7.63 -1.19
N LYS A 69 6.07 8.34 -1.65
CA LYS A 69 7.38 7.75 -1.92
C LYS A 69 8.16 7.40 -0.66
N LYS A 70 7.97 8.14 0.42
CA LYS A 70 8.64 7.93 1.70
C LYS A 70 8.09 6.72 2.44
N VAL A 71 6.77 6.60 2.50
CA VAL A 71 6.09 5.51 3.18
C VAL A 71 6.45 4.17 2.52
N ASP A 72 6.74 3.17 3.35
CA ASP A 72 6.92 1.79 2.91
C ASP A 72 5.53 1.12 2.82
N TRP A 73 5.06 0.87 1.60
CA TRP A 73 3.73 0.26 1.42
C TRP A 73 3.86 -1.24 1.18
N VAL A 74 3.03 -2.02 1.85
CA VAL A 74 2.94 -3.48 1.68
C VAL A 74 1.50 -3.86 1.38
N PHE A 75 1.23 -4.36 0.17
CA PHE A 75 -0.08 -4.78 -0.29
C PHE A 75 -0.18 -6.31 -0.34
N TYR A 76 -1.20 -6.85 0.33
CA TYR A 76 -1.48 -8.28 0.41
C TYR A 76 -2.54 -8.62 -0.65
N CYS A 77 -2.09 -8.97 -1.86
CA CYS A 77 -2.94 -9.04 -3.04
C CYS A 77 -3.53 -10.46 -3.29
N SER A 78 -4.61 -10.51 -4.06
CA SER A 78 -5.41 -11.67 -4.48
C SER A 78 -4.62 -12.84 -5.05
N LYS A 79 -3.53 -12.56 -5.77
CA LYS A 79 -2.81 -13.57 -6.58
C LYS A 79 -1.71 -14.30 -5.81
N SER A 80 -1.78 -14.37 -4.48
CA SER A 80 -0.68 -14.86 -3.64
C SER A 80 0.63 -14.12 -3.90
N LEU A 81 0.51 -12.81 -4.12
CA LEU A 81 1.63 -11.92 -4.31
C LEU A 81 1.58 -10.84 -3.25
N LEU A 82 2.74 -10.54 -2.69
CA LEU A 82 2.94 -9.36 -1.86
C LEU A 82 3.61 -8.31 -2.74
N LEU A 83 2.99 -7.14 -2.85
CA LEU A 83 3.56 -5.99 -3.54
C LEU A 83 4.09 -5.01 -2.50
N ARG A 84 5.35 -4.61 -2.63
CA ARG A 84 5.94 -3.59 -1.78
C ARG A 84 6.27 -2.36 -2.61
N CYS A 85 5.78 -1.19 -2.22
CA CYS A 85 6.20 0.07 -2.82
C CYS A 85 7.15 0.80 -1.87
N LEU A 86 8.39 1.04 -2.30
CA LEU A 86 9.37 1.80 -1.54
C LEU A 86 10.12 2.75 -2.49
N GLY A 87 10.21 4.03 -2.15
CA GLY A 87 10.84 5.03 -3.02
C GLY A 87 10.08 5.28 -4.33
N GLY A 88 8.82 4.82 -4.42
CA GLY A 88 8.00 4.89 -5.63
C GLY A 88 8.17 3.71 -6.60
N GLU A 89 8.97 2.71 -6.25
CA GLU A 89 9.14 1.49 -7.04
C GLU A 89 8.43 0.31 -6.39
N PHE A 90 7.77 -0.49 -7.22
CA PHE A 90 7.10 -1.71 -6.78
C PHE A 90 7.99 -2.94 -6.96
N LEU A 91 8.16 -3.67 -5.86
CA LEU A 91 8.77 -4.98 -5.82
C LEU A 91 7.70 -6.04 -5.61
N THR A 92 7.83 -7.16 -6.31
CA THR A 92 6.93 -8.31 -6.16
C THR A 92 7.62 -9.39 -5.36
N TYR A 93 6.89 -9.92 -4.39
CA TYR A 93 7.35 -10.99 -3.53
C TYR A 93 6.34 -12.14 -3.54
N PRO A 94 6.82 -13.39 -3.45
CA PRO A 94 5.96 -14.55 -3.34
C PRO A 94 5.33 -14.59 -1.93
N LYS A 95 4.12 -15.15 -1.79
CA LYS A 95 3.37 -15.13 -0.52
C LYS A 95 4.09 -15.80 0.64
N GLU A 96 4.99 -16.74 0.37
CA GLU A 96 5.71 -17.52 1.39
C GLU A 96 6.55 -16.63 2.32
N ILE A 97 6.99 -15.46 1.85
CA ILE A 97 7.76 -14.51 2.67
C ILE A 97 6.89 -13.48 3.41
N GLU A 98 5.56 -13.60 3.35
CA GLU A 98 4.63 -12.69 4.03
C GLU A 98 4.95 -12.54 5.52
N SER A 99 5.38 -13.63 6.17
CA SER A 99 5.80 -13.67 7.58
C SER A 99 7.02 -12.78 7.91
N GLU A 100 7.82 -12.38 6.92
CA GLU A 100 8.92 -11.44 7.09
C GLU A 100 8.44 -9.99 7.19
N PHE A 101 7.25 -9.71 6.66
CA PHE A 101 6.63 -8.38 6.70
C PHE A 101 5.65 -8.22 7.87
N LEU A 102 5.17 -9.32 8.47
CA LEU A 102 4.32 -9.24 9.65
C LEU A 102 5.07 -8.61 10.83
N TYR A 103 4.37 -7.76 11.57
CA TYR A 103 4.88 -7.13 12.78
C TYR A 103 5.37 -8.21 13.77
N LYS A 104 6.68 -8.28 13.98
CA LYS A 104 7.28 -9.14 15.00
C LYS A 104 7.22 -8.40 16.33
N LYS A 105 6.42 -8.94 17.26
CA LYS A 105 6.31 -8.44 18.64
C LYS A 105 7.64 -8.51 19.38
#